data_AF-A0A7C6I074-F1
#
_entry.id   AF-A0A7C6I074-F1
#
_cell.length_a   1.000
_cell.length_b   1.000
_cell.length_c   1.000
_cell.angle_alpha   90.00
_cell.angle_beta   90.00
_cell.angle_gamma   90.00
#
_symmetry.space_group_name_H-M   'P 1'
#
loop_
_entity.id
_entity.type
_entity.pdbx_description
1 polymer ?
#
loop_
_entity_poly.entity_id
_entity_poly.type
_entity_poly.pdbx_seq_one_letter_code
_entity_poly.pdbx_strand_id
1 'polypeptide(L)'
;MKRPPASIHIFPLALIVLGFIASVASALLTGAGGGFVGLLLLIAITALLAGGLLGFLFGIPKVNRQYAPGDDYAKSRKYFPNTNLEEVSDWLTKIIIGVGLTQLIRIPEYLRNLATGILKHVEYHQVSGNAAHPILVAVILYFFIAGFIVGYFYTRLYLANLWELMEENRVKDAEIAIWRAGVKIDPTRSKEGPLLTVEEKRMLQRITDEGEAFPPVDALKPSERAAINTLTAKGIIEYDRNRPQEKRVVPRTIEPK
;
A
#
# COMPACT_ATOMS: atom_id res chain seq x y z
N MET A 1 -16.36 -7.61 0.68
CA MET A 1 -16.09 -6.42 1.51
C MET A 1 -17.23 -5.41 1.37
N LYS A 2 -17.72 -4.85 2.48
CA LYS A 2 -18.72 -3.76 2.47
C LYS A 2 -18.05 -2.50 1.92
N ARG A 3 -18.67 -1.83 0.94
CA ARG A 3 -18.20 -0.51 0.49
C ARG A 3 -18.13 0.42 1.71
N PRO A 4 -17.07 1.24 1.85
CA PRO A 4 -17.06 2.26 2.88
C PRO A 4 -18.35 3.08 2.78
N PRO A 5 -19.09 3.28 3.88
CA PRO A 5 -20.32 4.06 3.83
C PRO A 5 -20.03 5.46 3.30
N ALA A 6 -20.90 5.99 2.45
CA ALA A 6 -20.76 7.32 1.85
C ALA A 6 -20.57 8.43 2.89
N SER A 7 -20.94 8.17 4.15
CA SER A 7 -20.72 9.06 5.29
C SER A 7 -19.27 9.39 5.58
N ILE A 8 -18.30 8.58 5.13
CA ILE A 8 -16.86 8.84 5.34
C ILE A 8 -16.41 10.14 4.65
N HIS A 9 -17.07 10.53 3.56
CA HIS A 9 -16.76 11.77 2.85
C HIS A 9 -17.40 13.02 3.48
N ILE A 10 -18.40 12.85 4.36
CA ILE A 10 -19.16 13.97 4.94
C ILE A 10 -18.26 14.82 5.81
N PHE A 11 -17.43 14.20 6.66
CA PHE A 11 -16.56 14.94 7.57
C PHE A 11 -15.53 15.83 6.84
N PRO A 12 -14.72 15.30 5.89
CA PRO A 12 -13.81 16.13 5.09
C PRO A 12 -14.52 17.24 4.31
N LEU A 13 -15.67 16.92 3.71
CA LEU A 13 -16.43 17.88 2.92
C LEU A 13 -16.98 19.00 3.80
N ALA A 14 -17.57 18.66 4.95
CA ALA A 14 -18.10 19.62 5.91
C ALA A 14 -17.00 20.55 6.43
N LEU A 15 -15.80 20.03 6.72
CA LEU A 15 -14.65 20.83 7.15
C LEU A 15 -14.28 21.87 6.09
N ILE A 16 -14.11 21.45 4.83
CA ILE A 16 -13.73 22.36 3.74
C ILE A 16 -14.83 23.40 3.48
N VAL A 17 -16.09 22.96 3.39
CA VAL A 17 -17.24 23.83 3.10
C VAL A 17 -17.43 24.86 4.21
N LEU A 18 -17.34 24.47 5.48
CA LEU A 18 -17.43 25.39 6.61
C LEU A 18 -16.33 26.46 6.56
N GLY A 19 -15.10 26.07 6.21
CA GLY A 19 -13.98 27.00 6.05
C GLY A 19 -14.22 28.04 4.96
N PHE A 20 -14.73 27.61 3.80
CA PHE A 20 -15.05 28.54 2.71
C PHE A 20 -16.20 29.47 3.08
N ILE A 21 -17.26 28.95 3.72
CA ILE A 21 -18.38 29.78 4.21
C ILE A 21 -17.86 30.81 5.22
N ALA A 22 -17.04 30.41 6.19
CA ALA A 22 -16.49 31.33 7.19
C ALA A 22 -15.57 32.40 6.56
N SER A 23 -14.81 32.04 5.53
CA SER A 23 -13.92 32.97 4.81
C SER A 23 -14.72 34.02 4.04
N VAL A 24 -15.78 33.60 3.35
CA VAL A 24 -16.68 34.52 2.63
C VAL A 24 -17.48 35.38 3.62
N ALA A 25 -18.04 34.78 4.67
CA ALA A 25 -18.79 35.50 5.69
C ALA A 25 -17.94 36.55 6.40
N SER A 26 -16.70 36.23 6.78
CA SER A 26 -15.80 37.20 7.42
C SER A 26 -15.44 38.38 6.51
N ALA A 27 -15.24 38.13 5.22
CA ALA A 27 -15.02 39.19 4.24
C ALA A 27 -16.27 40.08 4.06
N LEU A 28 -17.47 39.50 3.98
CA LEU A 28 -18.71 40.25 3.86
C LEU A 28 -19.01 41.10 5.11
N LEU A 29 -18.83 40.52 6.31
CA LEU A 29 -19.06 41.20 7.59
C LEU A 29 -18.11 42.39 7.81
N THR A 30 -16.94 42.38 7.17
CA THR A 30 -15.96 43.46 7.25
C THR A 30 -16.05 44.46 6.10
N GLY A 31 -17.05 44.34 5.23
CA GLY A 31 -17.25 45.23 4.09
C GLY A 31 -16.22 45.07 2.98
N ALA A 32 -15.53 43.92 2.92
CA ALA A 32 -14.47 43.69 1.96
C ALA A 32 -15.02 43.60 0.52
N GLY A 33 -14.33 44.26 -0.42
CA GLY A 33 -14.65 44.17 -1.85
C GLY A 33 -14.35 42.79 -2.46
N GLY A 34 -14.91 42.53 -3.65
CA GLY A 34 -14.77 41.23 -4.33
C GLY A 34 -13.33 40.79 -4.60
N GLY A 35 -12.40 41.73 -4.80
CA GLY A 35 -10.97 41.43 -4.97
C GLY A 35 -10.34 40.78 -3.73
N PHE A 36 -10.70 41.23 -2.54
CA PHE A 36 -10.22 40.65 -1.27
C PHE A 36 -10.80 39.25 -1.05
N VAL A 37 -12.09 39.06 -1.36
CA VAL A 37 -12.72 37.73 -1.31
C VAL A 37 -12.00 36.76 -2.26
N GLY A 38 -11.74 37.17 -3.50
CA GLY A 38 -11.01 36.37 -4.48
C GLY A 38 -9.62 35.97 -4.00
N LEU A 39 -8.89 36.89 -3.36
CA LEU A 39 -7.60 36.61 -2.76
C LEU A 39 -7.70 35.56 -1.64
N LEU A 40 -8.66 35.71 -0.71
CA LEU A 40 -8.85 34.76 0.38
C LEU A 40 -9.14 33.35 -0.14
N LEU A 41 -9.96 33.22 -1.20
CA LEU A 41 -10.26 31.92 -1.81
C LEU A 41 -9.03 31.28 -2.47
N LEU A 42 -8.21 32.07 -3.18
CA LEU A 42 -7.00 31.57 -3.82
C LEU A 42 -5.98 31.08 -2.76
N ILE A 43 -5.82 31.86 -1.69
CA ILE A 43 -4.95 31.51 -0.57
C ILE A 43 -5.47 30.29 0.18
N ALA A 44 -6.78 30.20 0.40
CA ALA A 44 -7.43 29.02 0.98
C ALA A 44 -7.11 27.75 0.19
N ILE A 45 -7.28 27.77 -1.14
CA ILE A 45 -6.97 26.62 -2.00
C ILE A 45 -5.49 26.27 -1.94
N THR A 46 -4.60 27.27 -2.02
CA THR A 46 -3.16 27.07 -1.97
C THR A 46 -2.72 26.42 -0.66
N ALA A 47 -3.21 26.95 0.47
CA ALA A 47 -2.94 26.41 1.79
C ALA A 47 -3.52 24.98 1.95
N LEU A 48 -4.74 24.75 1.44
CA LEU A 48 -5.38 23.43 1.43
C LEU A 48 -4.55 22.40 0.65
N LEU A 49 -4.03 22.77 -0.52
CA LEU A 49 -3.17 21.88 -1.32
C LEU A 49 -1.82 21.64 -0.65
N ALA A 50 -1.19 22.67 -0.09
CA ALA A 50 0.08 22.52 0.62
C ALA A 50 -0.06 21.61 1.85
N GLY A 51 -1.10 21.84 2.66
CA GLY A 51 -1.42 20.98 3.79
C GLY A 51 -1.78 19.57 3.33
N GLY A 52 -2.61 19.44 2.31
CA GLY A 52 -3.05 18.16 1.74
C GLY A 52 -1.89 17.31 1.22
N LEU A 53 -0.92 17.93 0.55
CA LEU A 53 0.30 17.27 0.10
C LEU A 53 1.10 16.72 1.28
N LEU A 54 1.28 17.50 2.34
CA LEU A 54 1.98 17.03 3.54
C LEU A 54 1.19 15.91 4.22
N GLY A 55 -0.12 16.10 4.43
CA GLY A 55 -0.99 15.07 5.00
C GLY A 55 -0.93 13.77 4.21
N PHE A 56 -0.94 13.86 2.87
CA PHE A 56 -0.75 12.73 1.98
C PHE A 56 0.57 12.00 2.28
N LEU A 57 1.70 12.71 2.30
CA LEU A 57 3.02 12.11 2.58
C LEU A 57 3.07 11.37 3.92
N PHE A 58 2.47 11.95 4.97
CA PHE A 58 2.39 11.32 6.30
C PHE A 58 1.37 10.17 6.37
N GLY A 59 0.38 10.14 5.47
CA GLY A 59 -0.66 9.12 5.44
C GLY A 59 -0.28 7.85 4.68
N ILE A 60 0.84 7.85 3.93
CA ILE A 60 1.28 6.69 3.14
C ILE A 60 1.52 5.49 4.07
N PRO A 61 0.89 4.31 3.81
CA PRO A 61 1.12 3.10 4.60
C PRO A 61 2.55 2.57 4.44
N LYS A 62 3.11 1.95 5.49
CA LYS A 62 4.43 1.29 5.41
C LYS A 62 4.25 -0.19 5.06
N VAL A 63 5.05 -0.68 4.11
CA VAL A 63 5.09 -2.10 3.75
C VAL A 63 5.92 -2.87 4.79
N ASN A 64 5.38 -3.97 5.29
CA ASN A 64 6.13 -4.90 6.12
C ASN A 64 7.18 -5.63 5.27
N ARG A 65 8.45 -5.24 5.41
CA ARG A 65 9.56 -5.88 4.69
C ARG A 65 9.85 -7.30 5.16
N GLN A 66 9.38 -7.67 6.35
CA GLN A 66 9.49 -9.01 6.93
C GLN A 66 8.22 -9.83 6.72
N TYR A 67 7.38 -9.44 5.76
CA TYR A 67 6.17 -10.17 5.42
C TYR A 67 6.53 -11.62 5.06
N ALA A 68 6.06 -12.55 5.89
CA ALA A 68 6.22 -13.97 5.71
C ALA A 68 4.84 -14.61 5.93
N PRO A 69 4.16 -15.08 4.86
CA PRO A 69 2.89 -15.77 5.01
C PRO A 69 3.12 -17.09 5.76
N GLY A 70 2.53 -17.22 6.95
CA GLY A 70 2.63 -18.37 7.85
C GLY A 70 1.82 -18.14 9.14
N ASP A 71 1.89 -19.06 10.11
CA ASP A 71 1.07 -19.08 11.33
C ASP A 71 1.31 -17.91 12.30
N ASP A 72 2.33 -17.08 12.05
CA ASP A 72 2.74 -15.99 12.91
C ASP A 72 1.94 -14.71 12.57
N TYR A 73 0.89 -14.42 13.35
CA TYR A 73 -0.04 -13.28 13.14
C TYR A 73 0.64 -11.91 12.99
N ALA A 74 1.82 -11.72 13.57
CA ALA A 74 2.59 -10.47 13.44
C ALA A 74 3.30 -10.33 12.08
N LYS A 75 3.66 -11.45 11.44
CA LYS A 75 4.34 -11.50 10.14
C LYS A 75 3.36 -11.66 8.96
N SER A 76 2.10 -11.98 9.23
CA SER A 76 1.04 -12.13 8.23
C SER A 76 0.39 -10.81 7.79
N ARG A 77 0.60 -9.68 8.49
CA ARG A 77 0.18 -8.36 8.00
C ARG A 77 1.20 -7.77 7.04
N LYS A 78 0.78 -7.55 5.80
CA LYS A 78 1.62 -6.98 4.73
C LYS A 78 1.79 -5.46 4.82
N TYR A 79 0.78 -4.77 5.34
CA TYR A 79 0.77 -3.32 5.49
C TYR A 79 0.62 -2.96 6.97
N PHE A 80 1.54 -2.13 7.48
CA PHE A 80 1.44 -1.57 8.81
C PHE A 80 0.90 -0.13 8.76
N PRO A 81 0.08 0.26 9.75
CA PRO A 81 -0.22 1.67 9.98
C PRO A 81 1.08 2.45 10.15
N ASN A 82 1.14 3.63 9.56
CA ASN A 82 2.32 4.49 9.68
C ASN A 82 2.39 5.13 11.08
N THR A 83 3.45 4.84 11.84
CA THR A 83 3.74 5.42 13.17
C THR A 83 4.37 6.81 13.11
N ASN A 84 4.66 7.35 11.90
CA ASN A 84 5.34 8.63 11.75
C ASN A 84 4.63 9.78 12.50
N LEU A 85 3.29 9.81 12.55
CA LEU A 85 2.58 10.84 13.31
C LEU A 85 2.69 10.68 14.82
N GLU A 86 2.81 9.45 15.32
CA GLU A 86 3.04 9.19 16.75
C GLU A 86 4.43 9.69 17.14
N GLU A 87 5.45 9.33 16.36
CA GLU A 87 6.83 9.77 16.55
C GLU A 87 6.96 11.31 16.44
N VAL A 88 6.35 11.91 15.41
CA VAL A 88 6.35 13.37 15.24
C VAL A 88 5.56 14.06 16.35
N SER A 89 4.45 13.48 16.83
CA SER A 89 3.67 14.05 17.93
C SER A 89 4.47 14.04 19.24
N ASP A 90 5.19 12.96 19.55
CA ASP A 90 6.05 12.87 20.73
C ASP A 90 7.23 13.87 20.63
N TRP A 91 7.82 14.02 19.45
CA TRP A 91 8.87 15.02 19.22
C TRP A 91 8.32 16.46 19.29
N LEU A 92 7.15 16.71 18.72
CA LEU A 92 6.52 18.03 18.70
C LEU A 92 6.12 18.48 20.10
N THR A 93 5.55 17.61 20.93
CA THR A 93 5.22 17.94 22.33
C THR A 93 6.49 18.26 23.13
N LYS A 94 7.57 17.51 22.93
CA LYS A 94 8.88 17.82 23.53
C LYS A 94 9.43 19.17 23.07
N ILE A 95 9.27 19.54 21.79
CA ILE A 95 9.64 20.87 21.29
C ILE A 95 8.74 21.96 21.87
N ILE A 96 7.43 21.75 21.95
CA ILE A 96 6.51 22.74 22.53
C ILE A 96 6.86 22.97 24.00
N ILE A 97 7.21 21.92 24.75
CA ILE A 97 7.64 22.06 26.15
C ILE A 97 9.03 22.70 26.25
N GLY A 98 9.99 22.30 25.39
CA GLY A 98 11.38 22.75 25.45
C GLY A 98 11.63 24.13 24.82
N VAL A 99 11.24 24.31 23.56
CA VAL A 99 11.37 25.55 22.78
C VAL A 99 10.27 26.57 23.13
N GLY A 100 9.11 26.10 23.62
CA GLY A 100 8.04 26.94 24.18
C GLY A 100 8.51 27.92 25.23
N LEU A 101 9.51 27.53 26.02
CA LEU A 101 10.08 28.34 27.10
C LEU A 101 10.98 29.50 26.62
N THR A 102 11.42 29.52 25.34
CA THR A 102 12.45 30.48 24.89
C THR A 102 12.23 31.11 23.51
N GLN A 103 11.65 30.42 22.53
CA GLN A 103 11.58 30.92 21.13
C GLN A 103 10.18 30.97 20.51
N LEU A 104 9.18 30.32 21.11
CA LEU A 104 7.81 30.28 20.58
C LEU A 104 7.16 31.67 20.49
N ILE A 105 7.69 32.64 21.24
CA ILE A 105 7.31 34.06 21.22
C ILE A 105 7.47 34.70 19.83
N ARG A 106 8.31 34.15 18.94
CA ARG A 106 8.57 34.71 17.59
C ARG A 106 7.57 34.27 16.50
N ILE A 107 6.79 33.21 16.73
CA ILE A 107 5.84 32.70 15.71
C ILE A 107 4.79 33.74 15.30
N PRO A 108 4.15 34.49 16.24
CA PRO A 108 3.20 35.53 15.86
C PRO A 108 3.81 36.61 14.98
N GLU A 109 5.09 36.94 15.17
CA GLU A 109 5.80 37.92 14.37
C GLU A 109 6.01 37.45 12.93
N TYR A 110 6.43 36.19 12.73
CA TYR A 110 6.54 35.61 11.38
C TYR A 110 5.20 35.54 10.65
N LEU A 111 4.14 35.12 11.34
CA LEU A 111 2.79 35.09 10.77
C LEU A 111 2.30 36.50 10.39
N ARG A 112 2.57 37.48 11.25
CA ARG A 112 2.23 38.89 10.97
C ARG A 112 3.00 39.39 9.76
N ASN A 113 4.30 39.12 9.67
CA ASN A 113 5.15 39.56 8.56
C ASN A 113 4.73 38.92 7.23
N LEU A 114 4.35 37.65 7.23
CA LEU A 114 3.80 36.98 6.06
C LEU A 114 2.50 37.66 5.59
N ALA A 115 1.57 37.93 6.52
CA ALA A 115 0.34 38.64 6.20
C ALA A 115 0.62 40.06 5.69
N THR A 116 1.56 40.79 6.29
CA THR A 116 2.00 42.11 5.82
C THR A 116 2.53 42.04 4.40
N GLY A 117 3.36 41.05 4.07
CA GLY A 117 3.93 40.91 2.73
C GLY A 117 2.88 40.69 1.65
N ILE A 118 1.86 39.87 1.96
CA ILE A 118 0.74 39.60 1.05
C ILE A 118 -0.16 40.84 0.91
N LEU A 119 -0.55 41.46 2.04
CA LEU A 119 -1.46 42.61 2.05
C LEU A 119 -0.84 43.89 1.49
N LYS A 120 0.49 44.02 1.48
CA LYS A 120 1.21 45.19 0.97
C LYS A 120 0.88 45.52 -0.50
N HIS A 121 0.49 44.52 -1.28
CA HIS A 121 0.20 44.68 -2.72
C HIS A 121 -1.29 44.53 -3.05
N VAL A 122 -2.15 44.61 -2.04
CA VAL A 122 -3.59 44.39 -2.18
C VAL A 122 -4.32 45.63 -1.71
N GLU A 123 -5.19 46.19 -2.55
CA GLU A 123 -6.09 47.25 -2.10
C GLU A 123 -7.20 46.64 -1.24
N TYR A 124 -7.10 46.81 0.07
CA TYR A 124 -8.12 46.37 1.04
C TYR A 124 -8.75 47.54 1.81
N HIS A 125 -8.68 48.76 1.26
CA HIS A 125 -9.13 50.02 1.89
C HIS A 125 -10.59 50.01 2.41
N GLN A 126 -11.42 49.06 1.96
CA GLN A 126 -12.81 48.89 2.39
C GLN A 126 -12.98 47.96 3.60
N VAL A 127 -11.94 47.23 4.02
CA VAL A 127 -12.00 46.32 5.16
C VAL A 127 -12.03 47.13 6.46
N SER A 128 -13.13 47.06 7.20
CA SER A 128 -13.33 47.79 8.45
C SER A 128 -12.45 47.26 9.58
N GLY A 129 -11.73 48.16 10.25
CA GLY A 129 -10.78 47.80 11.33
C GLY A 129 -9.59 47.01 10.79
N ASN A 130 -8.51 46.86 11.57
CA ASN A 130 -7.32 46.08 11.18
C ASN A 130 -7.59 44.55 11.05
N ALA A 131 -8.77 44.14 10.59
CA ALA A 131 -9.26 42.77 10.47
C ALA A 131 -8.65 42.00 9.28
N ALA A 132 -8.14 42.68 8.25
CA ALA A 132 -7.55 42.01 7.08
C ALA A 132 -6.39 41.07 7.46
N HIS A 133 -5.51 41.52 8.36
CA HIS A 133 -4.39 40.71 8.86
C HIS A 133 -4.83 39.42 9.57
N PRO A 134 -5.62 39.48 10.66
CA PRO A 134 -6.04 38.27 11.37
C PRO A 134 -6.90 37.34 10.51
N ILE A 135 -7.75 37.87 9.62
CA ILE A 135 -8.53 37.05 8.69
C ILE A 135 -7.60 36.26 7.76
N LEU A 136 -6.61 36.92 7.16
CA LEU A 136 -5.68 36.28 6.25
C LEU A 136 -4.86 35.17 6.94
N VAL A 137 -4.34 35.46 8.14
CA VAL A 137 -3.60 34.46 8.93
C VAL A 137 -4.50 33.28 9.29
N ALA A 138 -5.74 33.55 9.72
CA ALA A 138 -6.70 32.49 10.06
C ALA A 138 -7.04 31.60 8.87
N VAL A 139 -7.25 32.18 7.68
CA VAL A 139 -7.49 31.43 6.43
C VAL A 139 -6.31 30.52 6.10
N ILE A 140 -5.09 31.04 6.12
CA ILE A 140 -3.88 30.25 5.84
C ILE A 140 -3.77 29.06 6.80
N LEU A 141 -3.86 29.33 8.11
CA LEU A 141 -3.72 28.29 9.13
C LEU A 141 -4.85 27.26 9.03
N TYR A 142 -6.10 27.72 8.92
CA TYR A 142 -7.26 26.84 8.85
C TYR A 142 -7.16 25.89 7.66
N PHE A 143 -6.95 26.42 6.45
CA PHE A 143 -6.94 25.59 5.25
C PHE A 143 -5.68 24.72 5.17
N PHE A 144 -4.53 25.16 5.69
CA PHE A 144 -3.36 24.32 5.80
C PHE A 144 -3.61 23.11 6.73
N ILE A 145 -4.18 23.34 7.91
CA ILE A 145 -4.50 22.27 8.87
C ILE A 145 -5.60 21.36 8.33
N ALA A 146 -6.68 21.94 7.77
CA ALA A 146 -7.76 21.17 7.16
C ALA A 146 -7.26 20.31 6.00
N GLY A 147 -6.42 20.89 5.12
CA GLY A 147 -5.77 20.19 4.03
C GLY A 147 -4.97 19.01 4.55
N PHE A 148 -4.12 19.23 5.56
CA PHE A 148 -3.34 18.17 6.19
C PHE A 148 -4.22 17.05 6.73
N ILE A 149 -5.26 17.38 7.51
CA ILE A 149 -6.17 16.38 8.08
C ILE A 149 -6.86 15.59 6.97
N VAL A 150 -7.37 16.27 5.93
CA VAL A 150 -8.06 15.64 4.81
C VAL A 150 -7.12 14.75 4.02
N GLY A 151 -5.95 15.24 3.61
CA GLY A 151 -4.94 14.49 2.87
C GLY A 151 -4.47 13.25 3.65
N TYR A 152 -4.21 13.42 4.95
CA TYR A 152 -3.83 12.32 5.84
C TYR A 152 -4.94 11.27 5.96
N PHE A 153 -6.16 11.72 6.26
CA PHE A 153 -7.31 10.84 6.47
C PHE A 153 -7.63 10.05 5.20
N TYR A 154 -7.69 10.71 4.03
CA TYR A 154 -7.95 10.04 2.76
C TYR A 154 -6.84 9.04 2.41
N THR A 155 -5.58 9.41 2.57
CA THR A 155 -4.47 8.51 2.26
C THR A 155 -4.51 7.28 3.17
N ARG A 156 -4.72 7.47 4.47
CA ARG A 156 -4.75 6.37 5.44
C ARG A 156 -5.94 5.42 5.23
N LEU A 157 -7.12 5.95 4.89
CA LEU A 157 -8.33 5.13 4.69
C LEU A 157 -8.42 4.48 3.31
N TYR A 158 -8.05 5.19 2.25
CA TYR A 158 -8.25 4.71 0.89
C TYR A 158 -7.02 4.01 0.34
N LEU A 159 -5.80 4.55 0.56
CA LEU A 159 -4.61 3.98 -0.06
C LEU A 159 -4.26 2.59 0.49
N ALA A 160 -4.43 2.40 1.81
CA ALA A 160 -4.25 1.09 2.44
C ALA A 160 -5.22 0.04 1.87
N ASN A 161 -6.51 0.38 1.77
CA ASN A 161 -7.53 -0.50 1.20
C ASN A 161 -7.32 -0.75 -0.31
N LEU A 162 -6.90 0.27 -1.06
CA LEU A 162 -6.63 0.16 -2.50
C LEU A 162 -5.47 -0.80 -2.79
N TRP A 163 -4.40 -0.76 -1.98
CA TRP A 163 -3.27 -1.66 -2.16
C TRP A 163 -3.63 -3.12 -1.88
N GLU A 164 -4.41 -3.38 -0.83
CA GLU A 164 -4.92 -4.71 -0.53
C GLU A 164 -5.82 -5.25 -1.64
N LEU A 165 -6.76 -4.42 -2.13
CA LEU A 165 -7.63 -4.75 -3.27
C LEU A 165 -6.84 -5.05 -4.55
N MET A 166 -5.86 -4.21 -4.89
CA MET A 166 -5.04 -4.41 -6.09
C MET A 166 -4.22 -5.70 -6.00
N GLU A 167 -3.74 -6.05 -4.80
CA GLU A 167 -3.01 -7.29 -4.62
C GLU A 167 -3.91 -8.53 -4.70
N GLU A 168 -5.09 -8.50 -4.06
CA GLU A 168 -6.07 -9.58 -4.16
C GLU A 168 -6.50 -9.81 -5.62
N ASN A 169 -6.76 -8.74 -6.36
CA ASN A 169 -7.10 -8.81 -7.78
C ASN A 169 -5.94 -9.42 -8.61
N ARG A 170 -4.70 -9.03 -8.31
CA ARG A 170 -3.52 -9.59 -8.99
C ARG A 170 -3.36 -11.10 -8.74
N VAL A 171 -3.66 -11.57 -7.54
CA VAL A 171 -3.63 -13.01 -7.22
C VAL A 171 -4.74 -13.75 -7.96
N LYS A 172 -5.97 -13.22 -7.98
CA LYS A 172 -7.08 -13.81 -8.74
C LYS A 172 -6.79 -13.88 -10.24
N ASP A 173 -6.21 -12.83 -10.81
CA ASP A 173 -5.83 -12.82 -12.23
C ASP A 173 -4.76 -13.88 -12.53
N ALA A 174 -3.78 -14.05 -11.65
CA ALA A 174 -2.77 -15.10 -11.77
C ALA A 174 -3.39 -16.50 -11.65
N GLU A 175 -4.31 -16.72 -10.71
CA GLU A 175 -5.02 -17.99 -10.55
C GLU A 175 -5.86 -18.33 -11.79
N ILE A 176 -6.63 -17.35 -12.30
CA ILE A 176 -7.42 -17.49 -13.53
C ILE A 176 -6.51 -17.78 -14.75
N ALA A 177 -5.33 -17.17 -14.82
CA ALA A 177 -4.36 -17.43 -15.88
C ALA A 177 -3.83 -18.88 -15.81
N ILE A 178 -3.53 -19.39 -14.61
CA ILE A 178 -3.13 -20.78 -14.40
C ILE A 178 -4.26 -21.74 -14.79
N TRP A 179 -5.49 -21.49 -14.33
CA TRP A 179 -6.67 -22.29 -14.72
C TRP A 179 -6.89 -22.28 -16.22
N ARG A 180 -6.80 -21.12 -16.90
CA ARG A 180 -6.92 -21.04 -18.36
C ARG A 180 -5.80 -21.76 -19.09
N ALA A 181 -4.57 -21.69 -18.59
CA ALA A 181 -3.44 -22.43 -19.15
C ALA A 181 -3.66 -23.95 -19.01
N GLY A 182 -4.15 -24.40 -17.85
CA GLY A 182 -4.52 -25.80 -17.61
C GLY A 182 -5.70 -26.28 -18.47
N VAL A 183 -6.74 -25.45 -18.67
CA VAL A 183 -7.90 -25.76 -19.53
C VAL A 183 -7.53 -25.78 -21.02
N LYS A 184 -6.53 -25.01 -21.45
CA LYS A 184 -5.96 -25.10 -22.81
C LYS A 184 -5.08 -26.35 -23.01
N ILE A 185 -4.74 -27.09 -21.95
CA ILE A 185 -4.25 -28.46 -22.09
C ILE A 185 -5.45 -29.29 -22.51
N ASP A 186 -5.54 -29.48 -23.82
CA ASP A 186 -6.56 -30.22 -24.53
C ASP A 186 -7.10 -31.45 -23.75
N PRO A 187 -8.42 -31.57 -23.50
CA PRO A 187 -9.01 -32.73 -22.81
C PRO A 187 -8.80 -34.05 -23.57
N THR A 188 -8.50 -34.03 -24.88
CA THR A 188 -8.05 -35.25 -25.59
C THR A 188 -6.61 -35.65 -25.27
N ARG A 189 -5.80 -34.74 -24.72
CA ARG A 189 -4.42 -34.99 -24.29
C ARG A 189 -4.30 -35.76 -22.97
N SER A 190 -5.40 -35.91 -22.22
CA SER A 190 -5.48 -36.80 -21.06
C SER A 190 -5.20 -38.28 -21.41
N LYS A 191 -5.23 -38.66 -22.69
CA LYS A 191 -4.90 -40.01 -23.16
C LYS A 191 -3.42 -40.19 -23.55
N GLU A 192 -2.67 -39.11 -23.74
CA GLU A 192 -1.23 -39.18 -23.93
C GLU A 192 -0.56 -38.92 -22.59
N GLY A 193 0.23 -39.88 -22.10
CA GLY A 193 0.85 -39.82 -20.78
C GLY A 193 1.68 -38.54 -20.52
N PRO A 194 2.16 -38.36 -19.27
CA PRO A 194 2.86 -37.14 -18.86
C PRO A 194 3.97 -36.74 -19.83
N LEU A 195 4.02 -35.47 -20.22
CA LEU A 195 5.06 -34.96 -21.11
C LEU A 195 6.42 -35.07 -20.39
N LEU A 196 7.24 -36.03 -20.82
CA LEU A 196 8.58 -36.26 -20.29
C LEU A 196 9.61 -35.46 -21.09
N THR A 197 10.47 -34.72 -20.40
CA THR A 197 11.66 -34.10 -20.98
C THR A 197 12.64 -35.18 -21.46
N VAL A 198 13.60 -34.83 -22.33
CA VAL A 198 14.61 -35.78 -22.83
C VAL A 198 15.39 -36.44 -21.68
N GLU A 199 15.71 -35.65 -20.65
CA GLU A 199 16.41 -36.13 -19.45
C GLU A 199 15.54 -37.07 -18.61
N GLU A 200 14.26 -36.75 -18.43
CA GLU A 200 13.32 -37.62 -17.73
C GLU A 200 13.09 -38.95 -18.47
N LYS A 201 13.00 -38.93 -19.81
CA LYS A 201 12.88 -40.15 -20.62
C LYS A 201 14.11 -41.04 -20.49
N ARG A 202 15.31 -40.46 -20.59
CA ARG A 202 16.57 -41.19 -20.40
C ARG A 202 16.69 -41.78 -19.00
N MET A 203 16.30 -41.01 -17.99
CA MET A 203 16.35 -41.48 -16.60
C MET A 203 15.37 -42.62 -16.37
N LEU A 204 14.14 -42.50 -16.87
CA LEU A 204 13.13 -43.55 -16.78
C LEU A 204 13.55 -44.82 -17.52
N GLN A 205 14.12 -44.68 -18.71
CA GLN A 205 14.65 -45.80 -19.48
C GLN A 205 15.80 -46.48 -18.71
N ARG A 206 16.73 -45.71 -18.15
CA ARG A 206 17.81 -46.26 -17.32
C ARG A 206 17.33 -46.98 -16.07
N ILE A 207 16.32 -46.46 -15.37
CA ILE A 207 15.69 -47.14 -14.24
C ILE A 207 15.05 -48.47 -14.68
N THR A 208 14.44 -48.49 -15.87
CA THR A 208 13.81 -49.69 -16.45
C THR A 208 14.85 -50.73 -16.88
N ASP A 209 15.96 -50.29 -17.49
CA ASP A 209 17.04 -51.14 -17.98
C ASP A 209 17.89 -51.73 -16.84
N GLU A 210 18.20 -50.92 -15.82
CA GLU A 210 19.03 -51.33 -14.69
C GLU A 210 18.22 -52.08 -13.61
N GLY A 211 16.93 -51.78 -13.44
CA GLY A 211 16.05 -52.44 -12.47
C GLY A 211 16.66 -52.52 -11.07
N GLU A 212 16.83 -53.73 -10.54
CA GLU A 212 17.46 -53.99 -9.23
C GLU A 212 18.95 -53.58 -9.16
N ALA A 213 19.63 -53.40 -10.30
CA ALA A 213 21.00 -52.91 -10.35
C ALA A 213 21.09 -51.37 -10.30
N PHE A 214 19.96 -50.65 -10.37
CA PHE A 214 19.93 -49.20 -10.33
C PHE A 214 20.45 -48.69 -8.96
N PRO A 215 21.38 -47.72 -8.94
CA PRO A 215 22.00 -47.26 -7.70
C PRO A 215 21.02 -46.49 -6.81
N PRO A 216 21.23 -46.50 -5.47
CA PRO A 216 20.49 -45.67 -4.52
C PRO A 216 20.45 -44.19 -4.92
N VAL A 217 19.34 -43.49 -4.65
CA VAL A 217 19.17 -42.07 -5.03
C VAL A 217 20.24 -41.15 -4.43
N ASP A 218 20.84 -41.54 -3.31
CA ASP A 218 21.92 -40.78 -2.65
C ASP A 218 23.28 -40.91 -3.35
N ALA A 219 23.48 -41.93 -4.19
CA ALA A 219 24.70 -42.14 -4.98
C ALA A 219 24.67 -41.43 -6.36
N LEU A 220 23.55 -40.79 -6.70
CA LEU A 220 23.33 -40.14 -7.99
C LEU A 220 23.84 -38.70 -8.03
N LYS A 221 24.15 -38.22 -9.25
CA LYS A 221 24.51 -36.82 -9.47
C LYS A 221 23.32 -35.89 -9.17
N PRO A 222 23.56 -34.62 -8.79
CA PRO A 222 22.47 -33.67 -8.51
C PRO A 222 21.42 -33.54 -9.63
N SER A 223 21.85 -33.57 -10.89
CA SER A 223 20.95 -33.52 -12.05
C SER A 223 20.05 -34.75 -12.18
N GLU A 224 20.57 -35.94 -11.86
CA GLU A 224 19.83 -37.21 -11.87
C GLU A 224 18.82 -37.25 -10.72
N ARG A 225 19.20 -36.75 -9.54
CA ARG A 225 18.29 -36.60 -8.38
C ARG A 225 17.12 -35.67 -8.69
N ALA A 226 17.37 -34.58 -9.43
CA ALA A 226 16.31 -33.68 -9.88
C ALA A 226 15.34 -34.37 -10.85
N ALA A 227 15.86 -35.18 -11.79
CA ALA A 227 15.03 -35.97 -12.70
C ALA A 227 14.17 -36.99 -11.95
N ILE A 228 14.73 -37.68 -10.96
CA ILE A 228 13.99 -38.62 -10.09
C ILE A 228 12.90 -37.91 -9.30
N ASN A 229 13.21 -36.78 -8.64
CA ASN A 229 12.20 -36.03 -7.89
C ASN A 229 11.03 -35.59 -8.77
N THR A 230 11.33 -35.20 -10.01
CA THR A 230 10.31 -34.79 -10.98
C THR A 230 9.47 -35.98 -11.46
N LEU A 231 10.10 -37.14 -11.73
CA LEU A 231 9.41 -38.38 -12.10
C LEU A 231 8.53 -38.92 -10.96
N THR A 232 8.99 -38.84 -9.72
CA THR A 232 8.22 -39.20 -8.51
C THR A 232 7.05 -38.25 -8.31
N ALA A 233 7.24 -36.93 -8.48
CA ALA A 233 6.16 -35.93 -8.40
C ALA A 233 5.10 -36.12 -9.51
N LYS A 234 5.52 -36.57 -10.70
CA LYS A 234 4.63 -36.97 -11.79
C LYS A 234 3.95 -38.33 -11.56
N GLY A 235 4.29 -39.05 -10.50
CA GLY A 235 3.70 -40.33 -10.12
C GLY A 235 4.09 -41.51 -11.02
N ILE A 236 5.17 -41.38 -11.79
CA ILE A 236 5.64 -42.37 -12.78
C ILE A 236 6.53 -43.43 -12.14
N ILE A 237 7.28 -43.05 -11.11
CA ILE A 237 8.13 -43.94 -10.31
C ILE A 237 7.77 -43.78 -8.83
N GLU A 238 8.05 -44.81 -8.03
CA GLU A 238 7.88 -44.77 -6.58
C GLU A 238 9.10 -45.34 -5.86
N TYR A 239 9.25 -45.02 -4.58
CA TYR A 239 10.32 -45.61 -3.77
C TYR A 239 9.98 -47.06 -3.43
N ASP A 240 10.98 -47.94 -3.54
CA ASP A 240 10.86 -49.34 -3.18
C ASP A 240 10.52 -49.47 -1.68
N ARG A 241 9.30 -49.93 -1.40
CA ARG A 241 8.79 -50.11 -0.04
C ARG A 241 9.37 -51.33 0.65
N ASN A 242 9.93 -52.28 -0.10
CA ASN A 242 10.53 -53.49 0.45
C ASN A 242 11.93 -53.24 1.02
N ARG A 243 12.60 -52.16 0.58
CA ARG A 243 13.94 -51.74 1.06
C ARG A 243 13.97 -50.26 1.44
N PRO A 244 13.28 -49.85 2.52
CA PRO A 244 13.13 -48.43 2.88
C PRO A 244 14.45 -47.73 3.25
N GLN A 245 15.47 -48.49 3.68
CA GLN A 245 16.78 -47.97 4.06
C GLN A 245 17.66 -47.59 2.84
N GLU A 246 17.38 -48.15 1.65
CA GLU A 246 18.25 -48.01 0.48
C GLU A 246 17.81 -46.91 -0.49
N LYS A 247 16.69 -46.21 -0.22
CA LYS A 247 16.10 -45.15 -1.07
C LYS A 247 16.19 -45.47 -2.58
N ARG A 248 15.78 -46.68 -2.96
CA ARG A 248 15.71 -47.12 -4.35
C ARG A 248 14.37 -46.73 -4.97
N VAL A 249 14.34 -46.55 -6.29
CA VAL A 249 13.12 -46.23 -7.04
C VAL A 249 12.78 -47.34 -8.02
N VAL A 250 11.50 -47.61 -8.18
CA VAL A 250 10.96 -48.60 -9.12
C VAL A 250 9.92 -47.93 -10.03
N PRO A 251 9.81 -48.33 -11.31
CA PRO A 251 8.72 -47.89 -12.17
C PRO A 251 7.38 -48.27 -11.55
N ARG A 252 6.43 -47.34 -11.53
CA ARG A 252 5.10 -47.65 -11.03
C ARG A 252 4.36 -48.47 -12.07
N THR A 253 4.08 -49.73 -11.77
CA THR A 253 3.23 -50.57 -12.63
C THR A 253 1.84 -49.95 -12.64
N ILE A 254 1.42 -49.42 -13.78
CA ILE A 254 0.03 -49.00 -13.97
C ILE A 254 -0.76 -50.30 -14.10
N GLU A 255 -1.19 -50.89 -12.99
CA GLU A 255 -2.18 -51.97 -13.05
C GLU A 255 -3.47 -51.37 -13.66
N PRO A 256 -3.99 -51.95 -14.75
CA PRO A 256 -5.29 -51.57 -15.25
C PRO A 256 -6.34 -51.95 -14.19
N LYS A 257 -6.99 -50.95 -13.61
CA LYS A 257 -8.25 -51.15 -12.86
C LYS A 257 -9.39 -51.41 -13.82
#